data_AF-A0A2V6AT96-F1
#
_entry.id   AF-A0A2V6AT96-F1
#
_cell.length_a   1.000
_cell.length_b   1.000
_cell.length_c   1.000
_cell.angle_alpha   90.00
_cell.angle_beta   90.00
_cell.angle_gamma   90.00
#
_symmetry.space_group_name_H-M   'P 1'
#
loop_
_entity.id
_entity.type
_entity.pdbx_description
1 polymer ?
#
loop_
_entity_poly.entity_id
_entity_poly.type
_entity_poly.pdbx_seq_one_letter_code
_entity_poly.pdbx_strand_id
1 'polypeptide(L)'
;RVEDEHRGVVYATYSLGHVIAFDESHAEIDRENRLHVLHCSAPRAWSYAIIGLNGQLLSHSTLLETKSRPHFKRTADGEVAVIGGMTEVAAAQAVRNAAPKLSTRPNEKPRGD
;
A
#
# COMPACT_ATOMS: atom_id res chain seq x y z
N ARG A 1 2.70 11.50 -23.40
CA ARG A 1 3.96 11.07 -24.02
C ARG A 1 5.00 12.10 -23.63
N VAL A 2 6.05 11.70 -22.91
CA VAL A 2 7.14 12.60 -22.49
C VAL A 2 8.32 12.29 -23.39
N GLU A 3 8.84 13.30 -24.07
CA GLU A 3 9.89 13.15 -25.07
C GLU A 3 11.03 14.11 -24.77
N ASP A 4 12.25 13.62 -24.90
CA ASP A 4 13.45 14.45 -24.98
C ASP A 4 13.88 14.47 -26.45
N GLU A 5 13.49 15.54 -27.15
CA GLU A 5 13.77 15.72 -28.59
C GLU A 5 15.28 15.81 -28.86
N HIS A 6 16.07 16.33 -27.91
CA HIS A 6 17.51 16.46 -28.07
C HIS A 6 18.23 15.11 -28.00
N ARG A 7 17.66 14.17 -27.24
CA ARG A 7 18.20 12.80 -27.09
C ARG A 7 17.49 11.77 -27.96
N GLY A 8 16.39 12.14 -28.62
CA GLY A 8 15.55 11.22 -29.39
C GLY A 8 14.89 10.14 -28.54
N VAL A 9 14.67 10.39 -27.25
CA VAL A 9 14.15 9.40 -26.30
C VAL A 9 12.68 9.69 -25.97
N VAL A 10 11.84 8.68 -26.14
CA VAL A 10 10.44 8.69 -25.70
C VAL A 10 10.32 7.90 -24.41
N TYR A 11 9.94 8.56 -23.32
CA TYR A 11 9.72 7.91 -22.03
C TYR A 11 8.33 7.27 -21.99
N ALA A 12 8.28 5.99 -21.61
CA ALA A 12 7.03 5.30 -21.35
C ALA A 12 6.33 5.95 -20.13
N THR A 13 5.11 6.45 -20.34
CA THR A 13 4.29 7.02 -19.27
C THR A 13 3.16 6.08 -18.93
N TYR A 14 3.04 5.70 -17.66
CA TYR A 14 1.93 4.90 -17.14
C TYR A 14 1.05 5.75 -16.23
N SER A 15 -0.26 5.66 -16.41
CA SER A 15 -1.19 6.24 -15.44
C SER A 15 -1.27 5.34 -14.22
N LEU A 16 -0.99 5.89 -13.04
CA LEU A 16 -1.09 5.18 -11.75
C LEU A 16 -2.45 5.35 -11.07
N GLY A 17 -3.39 6.02 -11.75
CA GLY A 17 -4.73 6.30 -11.25
C GLY A 17 -4.92 7.73 -10.76
N HIS A 18 -5.99 7.93 -10.00
CA HIS A 18 -6.39 9.22 -9.47
C HIS A 18 -5.62 9.53 -8.18
N VAL A 19 -5.20 10.79 -8.03
CA VAL A 19 -4.66 11.33 -6.78
C VAL A 19 -5.62 12.36 -6.22
N ILE A 20 -5.91 12.29 -4.92
CA ILE A 20 -6.62 13.36 -4.22
C ILE A 20 -5.59 14.26 -3.52
N ALA A 21 -5.61 15.56 -3.84
CA ALA A 21 -4.53 16.53 -3.58
C ALA A 21 -4.30 16.90 -2.09
N PHE A 22 -4.79 16.10 -1.15
CA PHE A 22 -4.63 16.38 0.28
C PHE A 22 -3.33 15.85 0.88
N ASP A 23 -2.62 14.98 0.19
CA ASP A 23 -1.36 14.40 0.65
C ASP A 23 -0.34 14.31 -0.49
N GLU A 24 0.95 14.47 -0.17
CA GLU A 24 2.03 14.35 -1.15
C GLU A 24 2.19 12.88 -1.53
N SER A 25 2.35 12.58 -2.83
CA SER A 25 2.68 11.23 -3.26
C SER A 25 4.08 10.86 -2.79
N HIS A 26 4.21 9.71 -2.14
CA HIS A 26 5.50 9.18 -1.72
C HIS A 26 6.10 8.30 -2.82
N ALA A 27 7.40 8.46 -3.04
CA ALA A 27 8.17 7.66 -3.98
C ALA A 27 9.49 7.22 -3.34
N GLU A 28 9.84 5.95 -3.44
CA GLU A 28 11.08 5.41 -2.87
C GLU A 28 11.65 4.29 -3.73
N ILE A 29 12.98 4.17 -3.76
CA ILE A 29 13.67 3.10 -4.50
C ILE A 29 14.22 2.08 -3.51
N ASP A 30 13.97 0.80 -3.77
CA ASP A 30 14.49 -0.33 -3.00
C ASP A 30 15.92 -0.74 -3.44
N ARG A 31 16.50 -1.72 -2.75
CA ARG A 31 17.83 -2.26 -3.08
C ARG A 31 17.90 -2.90 -4.47
N GLU A 32 16.79 -3.37 -5.02
CA GLU A 32 16.70 -3.98 -6.35
C GLU A 32 16.45 -2.94 -7.48
N ASN A 33 16.52 -1.65 -7.16
CA ASN A 33 16.19 -0.55 -8.07
C ASN A 33 14.76 -0.60 -8.61
N ARG A 34 13.82 -1.10 -7.80
CA ARG A 34 12.40 -1.00 -8.07
C ARG A 34 11.90 0.30 -7.44
N LEU A 35 11.10 1.05 -8.20
CA LEU A 35 10.46 2.26 -7.75
C LEU A 35 9.10 1.91 -7.12
N HIS A 36 8.96 2.27 -5.85
CA HIS A 36 7.74 2.17 -5.07
C HIS A 36 7.02 3.52 -5.09
N VAL A 37 5.77 3.55 -5.51
CA VAL A 37 4.94 4.76 -5.53
C VAL A 37 3.70 4.54 -4.70
N LEU A 38 3.44 5.42 -3.75
CA LEU A 38 2.30 5.38 -2.84
C LEU A 38 1.59 6.73 -2.85
N HIS A 39 0.30 6.75 -3.15
CA HIS A 39 -0.50 7.98 -3.14
C HIS A 39 -1.92 7.73 -2.65
N CYS A 40 -2.52 8.78 -2.09
CA CYS A 40 -3.91 8.75 -1.66
C CYS A 40 -4.84 8.84 -2.88
N SER A 41 -5.64 7.81 -3.10
CA SER A 41 -6.54 7.70 -4.27
C SER A 41 -8.00 8.02 -3.92
N ALA A 42 -8.40 7.80 -2.67
CA ALA A 42 -9.68 8.21 -2.11
C ALA A 42 -9.56 8.35 -0.58
N PRO A 43 -10.56 8.92 0.13
CA PRO A 43 -10.52 8.97 1.60
C PRO A 43 -10.27 7.57 2.19
N ARG A 44 -9.19 7.43 2.97
CA ARG A 44 -8.74 6.16 3.58
C ARG A 44 -8.35 5.03 2.60
N ALA A 45 -8.24 5.32 1.32
CA ALA A 45 -7.79 4.37 0.30
C ALA A 45 -6.57 4.91 -0.45
N TRP A 46 -5.57 4.05 -0.59
CA TRP A 46 -4.25 4.39 -1.11
C TRP A 46 -3.90 3.45 -2.25
N SER A 47 -3.31 4.00 -3.30
CA SER A 47 -2.81 3.27 -4.45
C SER A 47 -1.32 3.04 -4.27
N TYR A 48 -0.89 1.79 -4.41
CA TYR A 48 0.49 1.37 -4.25
C TYR A 48 0.96 0.61 -5.48
N ALA A 49 1.96 1.15 -6.16
CA ALA A 49 2.55 0.59 -7.37
C ALA A 49 4.04 0.29 -7.18
N ILE A 50 4.50 -0.78 -7.81
CA ILE A 50 5.91 -1.16 -7.89
C ILE A 50 6.28 -1.19 -9.37
N ILE A 51 7.29 -0.40 -9.74
CA ILE A 51 7.78 -0.24 -11.10
C ILE A 51 9.20 -0.77 -11.15
N GLY A 52 9.50 -1.64 -12.12
CA GLY A 52 10.84 -2.19 -12.29
C GLY A 52 11.81 -1.20 -12.94
N LEU A 53 13.09 -1.55 -12.95
CA LEU A 53 14.16 -0.72 -13.51
C LEU A 53 13.94 -0.27 -14.96
N ASN A 54 13.25 -1.07 -15.77
CA ASN A 54 12.97 -0.74 -17.18
C ASN A 54 11.63 -0.01 -17.36
N GLY A 55 11.02 0.47 -16.28
CA GLY A 55 9.75 1.19 -16.31
C GLY A 55 8.50 0.30 -16.40
N GLN A 56 8.64 -1.02 -16.37
CA GLN A 56 7.51 -1.95 -16.38
C GLN A 56 6.76 -1.92 -15.04
N LEU A 57 5.43 -1.86 -15.07
CA LEU A 57 4.60 -1.99 -13.88
C LEU A 57 4.62 -3.45 -13.40
N LEU A 58 5.26 -3.71 -12.26
CA LEU A 58 5.39 -5.05 -11.67
C LEU A 58 4.17 -5.42 -10.84
N SER A 59 3.64 -4.46 -10.09
CA SER A 59 2.47 -4.65 -9.23
C SER A 59 1.73 -3.35 -9.05
N HIS A 60 0.41 -3.44 -8.91
CA HIS A 60 -0.46 -2.34 -8.56
C HIS A 60 -1.57 -2.85 -7.65
N SER A 61 -1.74 -2.21 -6.49
CA SER A 61 -2.67 -2.64 -5.46
C SER A 61 -3.31 -1.46 -4.74
N THR A 62 -4.48 -1.70 -4.17
CA THR A 62 -5.15 -0.74 -3.28
C THR A 62 -4.96 -1.17 -1.83
N LEU A 63 -4.58 -0.21 -1.00
CA LEU A 63 -4.39 -0.34 0.44
C LEU A 63 -5.45 0.48 1.16
N LEU A 64 -6.04 -0.09 2.19
CA LEU A 64 -6.93 0.59 3.11
C LEU A 64 -6.15 1.07 4.33
N GLU A 65 -6.39 2.31 4.72
CA GLU A 65 -5.81 2.91 5.91
C GLU A 65 -6.28 2.18 7.18
N THR A 66 -5.32 1.83 8.03
CA THR A 66 -5.55 1.09 9.28
C THR A 66 -5.59 2.04 10.49
N LYS A 67 -4.63 1.93 11.41
CA LYS A 67 -4.48 2.82 12.57
C LYS A 67 -3.73 4.12 12.24
N SER A 68 -2.98 4.13 11.14
CA SER A 68 -2.19 5.27 10.67
C SER A 68 -2.21 5.30 9.16
N ARG A 69 -1.93 6.46 8.57
CA ARG A 69 -1.78 6.59 7.11
C ARG A 69 -0.68 5.67 6.57
N PRO A 70 -0.90 5.04 5.41
CA PRO A 70 0.13 4.34 4.67
C PRO A 70 1.36 5.21 4.41
N HIS A 71 2.54 4.73 4.78
CA HIS A 71 3.82 5.37 4.50
C HIS A 71 4.90 4.32 4.31
N PHE A 72 6.00 4.71 3.67
CA PHE A 72 7.14 3.83 3.49
C PHE A 72 8.01 3.73 4.73
N LYS A 73 8.61 2.55 4.91
CA LYS A 73 9.65 2.30 5.89
C LYS A 73 10.70 1.40 5.25
N ARG A 74 11.95 1.87 5.21
CA ARG A 74 13.09 1.02 4.85
C ARG A 74 13.31 -0.05 5.92
N THR A 75 13.50 -1.27 5.47
CA THR A 75 13.95 -2.38 6.32
C THR A 75 15.48 -2.35 6.45
N ALA A 76 16.02 -3.16 7.38
CA ALA A 76 17.46 -3.30 7.54
C ALA A 76 18.16 -3.86 6.28
N ASP A 77 17.42 -4.63 5.48
CA ASP A 77 17.92 -5.27 4.26
C ASP A 77 17.93 -4.32 3.04
N GLY A 78 17.39 -3.11 3.19
CA GLY A 78 17.24 -2.13 2.10
C GLY A 78 15.97 -2.29 1.28
N GLU A 79 15.05 -3.13 1.72
CA GLU A 79 13.72 -3.27 1.11
C GLU A 79 12.79 -2.13 1.55
N VAL A 80 11.81 -1.81 0.71
CA VAL A 80 10.76 -0.82 1.02
C VAL A 80 9.50 -1.56 1.46
N ALA A 81 9.11 -1.35 2.72
CA ALA A 81 7.86 -1.86 3.26
C ALA A 81 6.82 -0.74 3.40
N VAL A 82 5.54 -1.08 3.24
CA VAL A 82 4.42 -0.15 3.53
C VAL A 82 3.88 -0.44 4.92
N ILE A 83 3.80 0.60 5.76
CA ILE A 83 3.23 0.54 7.11
C ILE A 83 1.98 1.41 7.16
N GLY A 84 0.97 1.01 7.93
CA GLY A 84 -0.28 1.77 8.07
C GLY A 84 -1.36 1.42 7.04
N GLY A 85 -1.02 0.66 5.99
CA GLY A 85 -1.97 0.16 5.00
C GLY A 85 -2.11 -1.36 5.01
N MET A 86 -3.30 -1.86 4.67
CA MET A 86 -3.54 -3.28 4.38
C MET A 86 -4.34 -3.44 3.10
N THR A 87 -4.05 -4.47 2.31
CA THR A 87 -4.93 -4.82 1.19
C THR A 87 -6.30 -5.28 1.71
N GLU A 88 -7.34 -5.14 0.90
CA GLU A 88 -8.69 -5.57 1.29
C GLU A 88 -8.74 -7.06 1.68
N VAL A 89 -7.99 -7.91 0.95
CA VAL A 89 -7.86 -9.34 1.26
C VAL A 89 -7.25 -9.55 2.65
N ALA A 90 -6.15 -8.85 2.97
CA ALA A 90 -5.50 -8.95 4.27
C ALA A 90 -6.40 -8.41 5.39
N ALA A 91 -7.11 -7.32 5.14
CA ALA A 91 -8.07 -6.74 6.09
C ALA A 91 -9.21 -7.72 6.39
N ALA A 92 -9.80 -8.34 5.35
CA ALA A 92 -10.87 -9.33 5.50
C ALA A 92 -10.40 -10.57 6.28
N GLN A 93 -9.18 -11.04 6.03
CA GLN A 93 -8.58 -12.16 6.78
C GLN A 93 -8.32 -11.79 8.25
N ALA A 94 -7.83 -10.58 8.52
CA ALA A 94 -7.60 -10.11 9.89
C ALA A 94 -8.89 -10.07 10.70
N VAL A 95 -9.99 -9.59 10.10
CA VAL A 95 -11.32 -9.59 10.74
C VAL A 95 -11.80 -11.01 11.06
N ARG A 96 -11.65 -11.95 10.11
CA ARG A 96 -12.01 -13.36 10.33
C ARG A 96 -11.22 -13.99 11.49
N ASN A 97 -9.95 -13.66 11.64
CA ASN A 97 -9.11 -14.17 12.73
C ASN A 97 -9.43 -13.53 14.08
N ALA A 98 -9.87 -12.27 14.11
CA ALA A 98 -10.25 -11.56 15.32
C ALA A 98 -11.65 -11.93 15.83
N ALA A 99 -12.52 -12.44 14.97
CA ALA A 99 -13.87 -12.84 15.36
C ALA A 99 -13.82 -14.02 16.35
N PRO A 100 -14.57 -13.96 17.47
CA PRO A 100 -14.68 -15.08 18.40
C PRO A 100 -15.23 -16.31 17.67
N LYS A 101 -14.64 -17.49 17.91
CA LYS A 101 -15.13 -18.73 17.31
C LYS A 101 -16.49 -19.08 17.90
N LEU A 102 -17.39 -19.69 17.12
CA LEU A 102 -18.69 -20.12 17.63
C LEU A 102 -18.57 -21.11 18.82
N SER A 103 -17.43 -21.79 18.96
CA SER A 103 -17.11 -22.66 20.09
C SER A 103 -16.57 -21.96 21.34
N THR A 104 -16.25 -20.66 21.29
CA THR A 104 -15.84 -19.92 22.50
C THR A 104 -17.06 -19.70 23.39
N ARG A 105 -17.16 -20.52 24.44
CA ARG A 105 -18.13 -20.34 25.51
C ARG A 105 -17.67 -19.18 26.41
N PRO A 106 -18.53 -18.21 26.75
CA PRO A 106 -18.17 -17.15 27.68
C PRO A 106 -17.70 -17.75 29.01
N ASN A 107 -16.48 -17.41 29.43
CA ASN A 107 -15.90 -17.89 30.68
C ASN A 107 -16.08 -16.83 31.77
N GLU A 108 -17.32 -16.54 32.15
CA GLU A 108 -17.59 -15.86 33.41
C GLU A 108 -19.01 -16.17 33.89
N LYS A 109 -19.12 -16.76 35.09
CA LYS A 109 -20.37 -16.74 35.83
C LYS A 109 -20.57 -15.30 36.32
N PRO A 110 -21.75 -14.68 36.13
CA PRO A 110 -22.01 -13.38 36.71
C PRO A 110 -21.83 -13.46 38.24
N ARG A 111 -21.09 -12.51 38.83
CA ARG A 111 -21.03 -12.36 40.28
C ARG A 111 -22.44 -12.03 40.76
N GLY A 112 -23.03 -12.93 41.54
CA GLY A 112 -24.29 -12.67 42.24
C GLY A 112 -24.10 -11.67 43.37
N ASP A 113 -25.12 -10.85 43.57
CA ASP A 113 -25.29 -9.90 44.69
C ASP A 113 -25.10 -10.55 46.06
#